data_AF-A0A120GD54-F1
#
_entry.id   AF-A0A120GD54-F1
#
_cell.length_a   1.000
_cell.length_b   1.000
_cell.length_c   1.000
_cell.angle_alpha   90.00
_cell.angle_beta   90.00
_cell.angle_gamma   90.00
#
_symmetry.space_group_name_H-M   'P 1'
#
loop_
_entity.id
_entity.type
_entity.pdbx_description
1 polymer ?
#
loop_
_entity_poly.entity_id
_entity_poly.type
_entity_poly.pdbx_seq_one_letter_code
_entity_poly.pdbx_strand_id
1 'polypeptide(L)'
;MSVTLAAFLAAAAASLMVSLAACVTVLREPGLRFKFVWAPFCFVGMGGGALVLAVPDQIYWFFGIALPTASFSTVDGSLRPELVRFLFPAGAFLAGARVYRHRAVKARDAADARASS
;
A
#
# COMPACT_ATOMS: atom_id res chain seq x y z
N MET A 1 -8.25 -10.49 23.10
CA MET A 1 -7.51 -9.57 22.19
C MET A 1 -7.91 -8.15 22.56
N SER A 2 -6.98 -7.26 22.89
CA SER A 2 -7.33 -5.88 23.25
C SER A 2 -7.96 -5.16 22.02
N VAL A 3 -8.93 -4.27 22.25
CA VAL A 3 -9.62 -3.52 21.18
C VAL A 3 -8.61 -2.77 20.30
N THR A 4 -7.57 -2.23 20.92
CA THR A 4 -6.45 -1.53 20.28
C THR A 4 -5.69 -2.42 19.31
N LEU A 5 -5.37 -3.66 19.71
CA LEU A 5 -4.70 -4.64 18.85
C LEU A 5 -5.59 -5.05 17.66
N ALA A 6 -6.89 -5.25 17.89
CA ALA A 6 -7.84 -5.58 16.82
C ALA A 6 -7.95 -4.44 15.79
N ALA A 7 -8.05 -3.19 16.24
CA ALA A 7 -8.09 -2.02 15.37
C ALA A 7 -6.79 -1.86 14.57
N PHE A 8 -5.64 -2.11 15.18
CA PHE A 8 -4.34 -2.08 14.51
C PHE A 8 -4.25 -3.11 13.38
N LEU A 9 -4.60 -4.37 13.66
CA LEU A 9 -4.57 -5.44 12.65
C LEU A 9 -5.58 -5.21 11.53
N ALA A 10 -6.76 -4.69 11.84
CA ALA A 10 -7.76 -4.31 10.85
C ALA A 10 -7.24 -3.20 9.93
N ALA A 11 -6.60 -2.16 10.48
CA ALA A 11 -5.98 -1.09 9.70
C ALA A 11 -4.83 -1.61 8.82
N ALA A 12 -4.01 -2.53 9.35
CA ALA A 12 -2.94 -3.17 8.59
C ALA A 12 -3.48 -3.97 7.41
N ALA A 13 -4.50 -4.80 7.64
CA ALA A 13 -5.15 -5.59 6.60
C ALA A 13 -5.79 -4.68 5.53
N ALA A 14 -6.51 -3.63 5.95
CA ALA A 14 -7.13 -2.68 5.04
C ALA A 14 -6.09 -1.97 4.14
N SER A 15 -4.97 -1.52 4.72
CA SER A 15 -3.89 -0.88 3.97
C SER A 15 -3.26 -1.83 2.94
N LEU A 16 -3.02 -3.09 3.33
CA LEU A 16 -2.50 -4.11 2.42
C LEU A 16 -3.48 -4.38 1.28
N MET A 17 -4.77 -4.48 1.57
CA MET A 17 -5.81 -4.70 0.55
C MET A 17 -5.89 -3.55 -0.45
N VAL A 18 -5.81 -2.30 0.03
CA VAL A 18 -5.76 -1.11 -0.86
C VAL A 18 -4.52 -1.14 -1.75
N SER A 19 -3.36 -1.48 -1.20
CA SER A 19 -2.10 -1.57 -1.94
C SER A 19 -2.13 -2.67 -3.01
N LEU A 20 -2.66 -3.84 -2.67
CA LEU A 20 -2.86 -4.95 -3.60
C LEU A 20 -3.85 -4.60 -4.70
N ALA A 21 -4.99 -4.00 -4.36
CA ALA A 21 -5.97 -3.56 -5.33
C ALA A 21 -5.35 -2.57 -6.32
N ALA A 22 -4.63 -1.56 -5.83
CA ALA A 22 -3.92 -0.61 -6.68
C ALA A 22 -2.89 -1.31 -7.58
N CYS A 23 -2.07 -2.21 -7.04
CA CYS A 23 -1.09 -2.99 -7.82
C CYS A 23 -1.76 -3.79 -8.95
N VAL A 24 -2.85 -4.50 -8.65
CA VAL A 24 -3.62 -5.25 -9.66
C VAL A 24 -4.17 -4.31 -10.72
N THR A 25 -4.72 -3.15 -10.34
CA THR A 25 -5.22 -2.18 -11.33
C THR A 25 -4.11 -1.65 -12.25
N VAL A 26 -2.93 -1.34 -11.70
CA VAL A 26 -1.76 -0.90 -12.48
C VAL A 26 -1.31 -1.97 -13.46
N LEU A 27 -1.19 -3.22 -13.00
CA LEU A 27 -0.70 -4.33 -13.83
C LEU A 27 -1.69 -4.71 -14.94
N ARG A 28 -2.99 -4.56 -14.67
CA ARG A 28 -4.06 -4.82 -15.64
C ARG A 28 -4.28 -3.67 -16.63
N GLU A 29 -3.73 -2.48 -16.39
CA GLU A 29 -3.98 -1.31 -17.25
C GLU A 29 -3.19 -1.38 -18.57
N PRO A 30 -3.85 -1.50 -19.73
CA PRO A 30 -3.17 -1.63 -21.01
C PRO A 30 -2.57 -0.29 -21.45
N GLY A 31 -1.31 -0.33 -21.91
CA GLY A 31 -0.59 0.85 -22.41
C GLY A 31 -0.16 1.83 -21.31
N LEU A 32 -0.28 1.48 -20.03
CA LEU A 32 0.21 2.32 -18.94
C LEU A 32 1.74 2.38 -18.96
N ARG A 33 2.30 3.57 -19.21
CA ARG A 33 3.74 3.80 -19.23
C ARG A 33 4.34 3.58 -17.83
N PHE A 34 5.46 2.87 -17.77
CA PHE A 34 6.18 2.51 -16.54
C PHE A 34 5.38 1.64 -15.55
N LYS A 35 4.45 0.79 -16.03
CA LYS A 35 3.64 -0.08 -15.16
C LYS A 35 4.45 -0.89 -14.13
N PHE A 36 5.65 -1.36 -14.51
CA PHE A 36 6.53 -2.15 -13.64
C PHE A 36 7.23 -1.32 -12.55
N VAL A 37 7.23 0.01 -12.69
CA VAL A 37 7.69 0.93 -11.63
C VAL A 37 6.53 1.26 -10.70
N TRP A 38 5.34 1.48 -11.26
CA TRP A 38 4.14 1.79 -10.48
C TRP A 38 3.67 0.63 -9.60
N ALA A 39 3.79 -0.62 -10.08
CA ALA A 39 3.37 -1.81 -9.34
C ALA A 39 4.07 -1.98 -7.97
N PRO A 40 5.42 -1.96 -7.87
CA PRO A 40 6.10 -2.00 -6.57
C PRO A 40 5.86 -0.72 -5.77
N PHE A 41 5.67 0.42 -6.44
CA PHE A 41 5.36 1.69 -5.78
C PHE A 41 4.03 1.65 -5.00
N CYS A 42 3.07 0.81 -5.40
CA CYS A 42 1.81 0.62 -4.65
C CYS A 42 2.02 0.17 -3.21
N PHE A 43 3.14 -0.49 -2.90
CA PHE A 43 3.46 -0.97 -1.55
C PHE A 43 4.24 0.05 -0.71
N VAL A 44 4.65 1.17 -1.31
CA VAL A 44 5.33 2.23 -0.61
C VAL A 44 4.31 2.97 0.25
N GLY A 45 4.49 2.88 1.56
CA GLY A 45 3.68 3.60 2.52
C GLY A 45 4.41 4.77 3.16
N MET A 46 3.66 5.79 3.58
CA MET A 46 4.19 6.97 4.27
C MET A 46 3.59 7.10 5.66
N GLY A 47 4.41 6.92 6.67
CA GLY A 47 3.99 6.93 8.07
C GLY A 47 3.05 5.79 8.43
N GLY A 48 2.89 5.52 9.72
CA GLY A 48 2.11 4.40 10.19
C GLY A 48 2.26 4.08 11.66
N GLY A 49 1.59 3.02 12.10
CA GLY A 49 1.71 2.48 13.44
C GLY A 49 2.66 1.28 13.45
N ALA A 50 3.50 1.22 14.47
CA ALA A 50 4.29 0.06 14.83
C ALA A 50 3.75 -0.53 16.14
N LEU A 51 3.55 -1.84 16.13
CA LEU A 51 3.17 -2.61 17.30
C LEU A 51 4.38 -3.44 17.73
N VAL A 52 4.80 -3.30 18.98
CA VAL A 52 5.78 -4.20 19.61
C VAL A 52 5.03 -5.37 20.21
N LEU A 53 5.28 -6.59 19.75
CA LEU A 53 4.52 -7.77 20.17
C LEU A 53 4.78 -8.16 21.63
N ALA A 54 5.94 -7.79 22.18
CA ALA A 54 6.25 -7.94 23.61
C ALA A 54 5.43 -6.99 24.50
N VAL A 55 4.93 -5.88 23.96
CA VAL A 55 4.12 -4.88 24.67
C VAL A 55 2.94 -4.46 23.78
N PRO A 56 1.96 -5.37 23.58
CA PRO A 56 0.92 -5.21 22.56
C PRO A 56 -0.07 -4.06 22.83
N ASP A 57 -0.02 -3.46 24.01
CA ASP A 57 -0.86 -2.32 24.39
C ASP A 57 -0.23 -0.96 24.04
N GLN A 58 1.01 -0.94 23.52
CA GLN A 58 1.69 0.28 23.07
C GLN A 58 1.84 0.30 21.55
N ILE A 59 1.17 1.28 20.92
CA ILE A 59 1.32 1.59 19.49
C ILE A 59 2.25 2.79 19.35
N TYR A 60 3.31 2.62 18.57
CA TYR A 60 4.27 3.67 18.25
C TYR A 60 3.97 4.24 16.87
N TRP A 61 3.70 5.53 16.78
CA TRP A 61 3.52 6.21 15.50
C TRP A 61 4.86 6.62 14.92
N PHE A 62 5.07 6.34 13.64
CA PHE A 62 6.26 6.79 12.93
C PHE A 62 5.89 7.53 11.64
N PHE A 63 6.78 8.43 11.23
CA PHE A 63 6.69 9.15 9.98
C PHE A 63 7.90 8.77 9.12
N GLY A 64 7.67 8.13 7.98
CA GLY A 64 8.76 7.63 7.13
C GLY A 64 8.25 6.86 5.92
N ILE A 65 9.11 6.65 4.92
CA ILE A 65 8.81 5.86 3.73
C ILE A 65 9.27 4.43 3.99
N ALA A 66 8.34 3.46 3.99
CA ALA A 66 8.71 2.05 4.15
C ALA A 66 7.77 1.12 3.39
N LEU A 67 8.19 -0.13 3.26
CA LEU A 67 7.35 -1.26 2.87
C LEU A 67 6.74 -1.89 4.15
N PRO A 68 5.56 -2.53 4.07
CA PRO A 68 5.05 -3.34 5.16
C PRO A 68 6.12 -4.35 5.55
N THR A 69 6.65 -4.21 6.77
CA THR A 69 7.80 -4.98 7.24
C THR A 69 7.49 -5.51 8.62
N ALA A 70 7.76 -6.81 8.80
CA ALA A 70 7.85 -7.44 10.11
C ALA A 70 9.35 -7.61 10.42
N SER A 71 9.79 -7.11 11.56
CA SER A 71 11.14 -7.41 12.05
C SER A 71 11.08 -8.61 12.99
N PHE A 72 12.01 -9.53 12.80
CA PHE A 72 12.14 -10.74 13.60
C PHE A 72 13.42 -10.63 14.43
N SER A 73 13.33 -10.99 15.71
CA SER A 73 14.51 -11.13 16.57
C SER A 73 14.79 -12.61 16.77
N THR A 74 16.06 -12.99 16.64
CA THR A 74 16.54 -14.36 16.81
C THR A 74 17.04 -14.64 18.21
N VAL A 75 16.88 -13.70 19.15
CA VAL A 75 17.54 -13.71 20.47
C VAL A 75 17.18 -14.95 21.33
N ASP A 76 16.03 -15.57 21.09
CA ASP A 76 15.58 -16.79 21.81
C ASP A 76 15.52 -18.06 20.95
N GLY A 77 16.20 -18.10 19.80
CA GLY A 77 16.16 -19.26 18.90
C GLY A 77 14.80 -19.53 18.24
N SER A 78 13.83 -18.63 18.40
CA SER A 78 12.52 -18.66 17.75
C SER A 78 12.37 -17.49 16.78
N LEU A 79 11.77 -17.72 15.59
CA LEU A 79 11.44 -16.68 14.61
C LEU A 79 10.18 -15.91 15.05
N ARG A 80 10.21 -15.29 16.24
CA ARG A 80 9.08 -14.49 16.70
C ARG A 80 9.18 -13.08 16.10
N PRO A 81 8.12 -12.60 15.42
CA PRO A 81 8.06 -11.21 15.03
C PRO A 81 8.09 -10.37 16.30
N GLU A 82 9.00 -9.41 16.36
CA GLU A 82 9.17 -8.52 17.51
C GLU A 82 8.37 -7.24 17.31
N LEU A 83 8.26 -6.79 16.05
CA LEU A 83 7.56 -5.58 15.68
C LEU A 83 6.86 -5.73 14.33
N VAL A 84 5.60 -5.31 14.28
CA VAL A 84 4.76 -5.27 13.09
C VAL A 84 4.48 -3.82 12.75
N ARG A 85 4.71 -3.41 11.50
CA ARG A 85 4.36 -2.07 11.01
C ARG A 85 3.20 -2.17 10.04
N PHE A 86 2.18 -1.34 10.23
CA PHE A 86 1.31 -0.96 9.12
C PHE A 86 1.68 0.42 8.65
N LEU A 87 1.45 0.70 7.37
CA LEU A 87 1.73 1.98 6.76
C LEU A 87 0.48 2.54 6.10
N PHE A 88 0.38 3.86 6.03
CA PHE A 88 -0.60 4.50 5.16
C PHE A 88 -0.20 4.28 3.69
N PRO A 89 -1.07 3.73 2.82
CA PRO A 89 -0.69 3.24 1.49
C PRO A 89 -0.60 4.38 0.46
N ALA A 90 0.26 5.36 0.71
CA ALA A 90 0.41 6.56 -0.12
C ALA A 90 0.76 6.24 -1.58
N GLY A 91 1.64 5.26 -1.79
CA GLY A 91 2.01 4.80 -3.12
C GLY A 91 0.83 4.21 -3.91
N ALA A 92 -0.09 3.52 -3.23
CA ALA A 92 -1.31 2.98 -3.83
C ALA A 92 -2.23 4.10 -4.34
N PHE A 93 -2.40 5.18 -3.58
CA PHE A 93 -3.19 6.34 -4.01
C PHE A 93 -2.57 7.05 -5.21
N LEU A 94 -1.25 7.25 -5.21
CA LEU A 94 -0.54 7.87 -6.32
C LEU A 94 -0.62 7.03 -7.60
N ALA A 95 -0.43 5.73 -7.48
CA ALA A 95 -0.59 4.79 -8.59
C ALA A 95 -2.04 4.79 -9.13
N GLY A 96 -3.04 4.78 -8.24
CA GLY A 96 -4.46 4.89 -8.60
C GLY A 96 -4.78 6.18 -9.35
N ALA A 97 -4.29 7.33 -8.87
CA ALA A 97 -4.45 8.62 -9.55
C ALA A 97 -3.82 8.61 -10.95
N ARG A 98 -2.66 7.95 -11.11
CA ARG A 98 -2.00 7.81 -12.40
C ARG A 98 -2.80 6.97 -13.39
N VAL A 99 -3.41 5.87 -12.93
CA VAL A 99 -4.31 5.03 -13.74
C VAL A 99 -5.56 5.81 -14.13
N TYR A 100 -6.17 6.54 -13.19
CA TYR A 100 -7.33 7.38 -13.47
C TYR A 100 -7.04 8.42 -14.56
N ARG A 101 -5.92 9.15 -14.44
CA ARG A 101 -5.49 10.12 -15.47
C ARG A 101 -5.21 9.45 -16.81
N HIS A 102 -4.62 8.26 -16.82
CA HIS A 102 -4.37 7.48 -18.05
C HIS A 102 -5.67 7.21 -18.81
N ARG A 103 -6.68 6.71 -18.09
CA ARG A 103 -8.00 6.40 -18.66
C ARG A 103 -8.71 7.65 -19.16
N ALA A 104 -8.62 8.76 -18.41
CA ALA A 104 -9.23 10.02 -18.80
C ALA A 104 -8.64 10.58 -20.11
N VAL A 105 -7.32 10.51 -20.29
CA VAL A 105 -6.65 10.92 -21.54
C VAL A 105 -7.12 10.03 -22.70
N LYS A 106 -7.03 8.70 -22.52
CA LYS A 106 -7.46 7.75 -23.55
C LYS A 106 -8.92 7.92 -23.98
N ALA A 107 -9.81 8.24 -23.04
CA ALA A 107 -11.22 8.47 -23.32
C ALA A 107 -11.46 9.77 -24.11
N ARG A 108 -10.69 10.82 -23.82
CA ARG A 108 -10.74 12.09 -24.58
C ARG A 108 -10.26 11.88 -26.01
N ASP A 109 -9.10 11.26 -26.20
CA ASP A 109 -8.53 10.98 -27.52
C ASP A 109 -9.51 10.17 -28.39
N ALA A 110 -10.21 9.19 -27.78
CA ALA A 110 -11.21 8.40 -28.47
C ALA A 110 -12.50 9.18 -28.83
N ALA A 111 -12.86 10.19 -28.04
CA ALA A 111 -14.00 11.07 -28.33
C ALA A 111 -13.67 12.03 -29.48
N ASP A 112 -12.48 12.62 -29.47
CA ASP A 112 -12.01 13.53 -30.52
C ASP A 112 -11.92 12.79 -31.88
N ALA A 113 -11.40 11.56 -31.88
CA ALA A 113 -11.32 10.73 -33.08
C ALA A 113 -12.69 10.43 -33.72
N ARG A 114 -13.74 10.28 -32.90
CA ARG A 114 -15.12 10.07 -33.37
C ARG A 114 -15.79 11.35 -33.88
N ALA A 115 -15.39 12.50 -33.36
CA ALA A 115 -15.92 13.79 -33.82
C ALA A 115 -15.31 14.21 -35.18
N SER A 116 -14.12 13.70 -35.51
CA SER A 116 -13.43 13.95 -36.77
C SER A 116 -13.73 12.97 -37.91
N SER A 117 -14.47 11.89 -37.63
CA SER A 117 -14.88 10.85 -38.59
C SER A 117 -16.31 11.05 -39.06
#